data_AF-A0A850UDH3-F1
#
_entry.id   AF-A0A850UDH3-F1
#
_cell.length_a   1.000
_cell.length_b   1.000
_cell.length_c   1.000
_cell.angle_alpha   90.00
_cell.angle_beta   90.00
_cell.angle_gamma   90.00
#
_symmetry.space_group_name_H-M   'P 1'
#
loop_
_entity.id
_entity.type
_entity.pdbx_description
1 polymer ?
#
loop_
_entity_poly.entity_id
_entity_poly.type
_entity_poly.pdbx_seq_one_letter_code
_entity_poly.pdbx_strand_id
1 'polypeptide(L)' 'APVFAEARYSARLPENNAAGALVLTVRAADADWGQNARVRYRLSEGRVRGAPLSSYVSVQAETG' A
#
# COMPACT_ATOMS: atom_id res chain seq x y z
N ALA A 1 4.04 8.00 15.97
CA ALA A 1 3.19 8.13 14.75
C ALA A 1 3.94 7.62 13.52
N PRO A 2 3.31 6.83 12.62
CA PRO A 2 4.02 6.15 11.54
C PRO A 2 4.53 7.08 10.45
N VAL A 3 5.75 6.83 9.97
CA VAL A 3 6.41 7.56 8.88
C VAL A 3 6.78 6.58 7.77
N PHE A 4 6.35 6.87 6.53
CA PHE A 4 6.74 6.09 5.36
C PHE A 4 8.23 6.25 5.04
N ALA A 5 8.87 5.17 4.59
CA ALA A 5 10.27 5.18 4.17
C ALA A 5 10.51 6.10 2.97
N GLU A 6 9.55 6.17 2.04
CA GLU A 6 9.59 7.05 0.88
C GLU A 6 8.39 8.01 0.88
N ALA A 7 8.62 9.25 0.45
CA ALA A 7 7.54 10.23 0.28
C ALA A 7 6.61 9.88 -0.89
N ARG A 8 7.10 9.11 -1.87
CA ARG A 8 6.33 8.66 -3.03
C ARG A 8 6.82 7.29 -3.50
N TYR A 9 5.88 6.35 -3.62
CA TYR A 9 6.11 5.06 -4.25
C TYR A 9 5.63 5.09 -5.70
N SER A 10 6.37 4.47 -6.62
CA SER A 10 6.01 4.39 -8.03
C SER A 10 6.57 3.11 -8.63
N ALA A 11 5.76 2.41 -9.42
CA ALA A 11 6.15 1.19 -10.11
C ALA A 11 5.68 1.23 -11.57
N ARG A 12 6.39 0.48 -12.43
CA ARG A 12 5.97 0.20 -13.81
C ARG A 12 5.72 -1.29 -13.90
N LEU A 13 4.54 -1.67 -14.36
CA LEU A 13 4.15 -3.06 -14.49
C LEU A 13 3.97 -3.40 -15.97
N PRO A 14 4.41 -4.59 -16.42
CA PRO A 14 4.03 -5.10 -17.73
C PRO A 14 2.51 -5.32 -17.77
N GLU A 15 1.94 -5.33 -18.95
CA GLU A 15 0.53 -5.69 -19.11
C GLU A 15 0.33 -7.20 -18.89
N ASN A 16 -0.93 -7.63 -18.71
CA ASN A 16 -1.32 -9.05 -18.63
C ASN A 16 -0.75 -9.84 -17.44
N ASN A 17 -0.47 -9.19 -16.31
CA ASN A 17 -0.15 -9.91 -15.06
C ASN A 17 -1.36 -10.70 -14.55
N ALA A 18 -1.08 -11.81 -13.87
CA ALA A 18 -2.09 -12.54 -13.12
C ALA A 18 -2.69 -11.68 -12.00
N ALA A 19 -3.96 -11.93 -11.66
CA ALA A 19 -4.60 -11.27 -10.52
C ALA A 19 -3.83 -11.58 -9.22
N GLY A 20 -3.60 -10.55 -8.41
CA GLY A 20 -2.82 -10.65 -7.18
C GLY A 20 -1.30 -10.60 -7.36
N ALA A 21 -0.80 -10.32 -8.58
CA ALA A 21 0.62 -10.05 -8.79
C ALA A 21 1.11 -8.88 -7.92
N LEU A 22 2.33 -9.00 -7.39
CA LEU A 22 2.96 -7.96 -6.59
C LEU A 22 3.22 -6.71 -7.44
N VAL A 23 2.74 -5.56 -6.98
CA VAL A 23 2.98 -4.25 -7.61
C VAL A 23 4.28 -3.64 -7.07
N LEU A 24 4.32 -3.43 -5.76
CA LEU A 24 5.46 -2.96 -4.97
C LEU A 24 5.15 -3.24 -3.49
N THR A 25 6.14 -3.09 -2.62
CA THR A 25 5.94 -3.14 -1.17
C THR A 25 6.13 -1.75 -0.60
N VAL A 26 5.21 -1.30 0.25
CA VAL A 26 5.36 -0.04 1.01
C VAL A 26 5.86 -0.33 2.41
N ARG A 27 6.64 0.61 2.98
CA ARG A 27 7.10 0.50 4.36
C ARG A 27 6.87 1.79 5.11
N ALA A 28 6.33 1.69 6.31
CA ALA A 28 6.32 2.75 7.31
C ALA A 28 6.83 2.21 8.65
N ALA A 29 7.45 3.09 9.44
CA ALA A 29 7.95 2.80 10.77
C ALA A 29 7.42 3.84 11.75
N ASP A 30 7.06 3.39 12.94
CA ASP A 30 6.72 4.25 14.06
C ASP A 30 7.84 4.13 15.12
N ALA A 31 8.28 5.26 15.67
CA ALA A 31 9.35 5.33 16.67
C ALA A 31 8.87 5.00 18.09
N ASP A 32 7.55 4.85 18.28
CA ASP A 32 6.95 4.42 19.53
C ASP A 32 7.31 2.95 19.87
N TRP A 33 6.88 2.44 21.03
CA TRP A 33 7.23 1.11 21.51
C TRP A 33 6.03 0.15 21.55
N GLY A 34 6.29 -1.15 21.31
CA GLY A 34 5.30 -2.22 21.46
C GLY A 34 4.08 -2.01 20.56
N GLN A 35 2.87 -2.11 21.14
CA GLN A 35 1.63 -1.95 20.39
C GLN A 35 1.45 -0.55 19.80
N ASN A 36 2.04 0.48 20.42
CA ASN A 36 1.98 1.85 19.90
C ASN A 36 2.84 2.01 18.64
N ALA A 37 3.80 1.10 18.40
CA ALA A 37 4.62 1.08 17.20
C ALA A 37 3.96 0.33 16.02
N ARG A 38 2.79 -0.28 16.24
CA ARG A 38 2.18 -1.19 15.24
C ARG A 38 1.59 -0.39 14.08
N VAL A 39 2.09 -0.68 12.88
CA VAL A 39 1.64 -0.07 11.62
C VAL A 39 0.62 -0.99 10.94
N ARG A 40 -0.44 -0.40 10.38
CA ARG A 40 -1.38 -1.09 9.48
C ARG A 40 -1.64 -0.26 8.24
N TYR A 41 -1.68 -0.91 7.09
CA TYR A 41 -1.82 -0.26 5.79
C TYR A 41 -3.25 -0.35 5.28
N ARG A 42 -3.70 0.72 4.61
CA ARG A 42 -4.97 0.76 3.88
C ARG A 42 -4.83 1.71 2.71
N LEU A 43 -5.51 1.40 1.61
CA LEU A 43 -5.66 2.34 0.51
C LEU A 43 -6.69 3.40 0.88
N SER A 44 -6.38 4.66 0.59
CA SER A 44 -7.37 5.74 0.65
C SER A 44 -8.48 5.51 -0.37
N GLU A 45 -9.67 6.01 -0.08
CA GLU A 45 -10.75 5.99 -1.05
C GLU A 45 -10.37 6.81 -2.30
N GLY A 46 -10.68 6.27 -3.46
CA GLY A 46 -10.35 6.87 -4.74
C GLY A 46 -11.10 6.19 -5.86
N ARG A 47 -11.18 6.86 -7.01
CA ARG A 47 -11.75 6.28 -8.22
C ARG A 47 -10.77 6.38 -9.39
N VAL A 48 -10.70 5.32 -10.16
CA VAL A 48 -9.95 5.25 -11.42
C VAL A 48 -10.96 4.91 -12.51
N ARG A 49 -11.09 5.78 -13.51
CA ARG A 49 -12.05 5.61 -14.62
C ARG A 49 -13.49 5.32 -14.13
N GLY A 50 -13.90 5.93 -13.02
CA GLY A 50 -15.24 5.77 -12.42
C GLY A 50 -15.41 4.57 -11.49
N ALA A 51 -14.49 3.59 -11.51
CA ALA A 51 -14.51 2.44 -10.60
C ALA A 51 -13.67 2.72 -9.32
N PRO A 52 -14.00 2.11 -8.16
CA PRO A 52 -13.22 2.24 -6.95
C PRO A 52 -11.75 1.81 -7.14
N LEU A 53 -10.80 2.49 -6.50
CA LEU A 53 -9.37 2.16 -6.55
C LEU A 53 -9.11 0.70 -6.12
N SER A 54 -9.86 0.22 -5.13
CA SER A 54 -9.79 -1.14 -4.61
C SER A 54 -10.19 -2.22 -5.62
N SER A 55 -10.82 -1.85 -6.75
CA SER A 55 -11.09 -2.78 -7.85
C SER A 55 -9.85 -3.09 -8.69
N TYR A 56 -8.79 -2.29 -8.58
CA TYR A 56 -7.58 -2.44 -9.39
C TYR A 56 -6.37 -2.92 -8.58
N VAL A 57 -6.21 -2.40 -7.37
CA VAL A 57 -5.08 -2.73 -6.49
C VAL A 57 -5.56 -2.95 -5.06
N SER A 58 -4.84 -3.79 -4.33
CA SER A 58 -5.02 -4.03 -2.90
C SER A 58 -3.69 -3.84 -2.19
N VAL A 59 -3.74 -3.67 -0.87
CA VAL A 59 -2.56 -3.61 0.01
C VAL A 59 -2.77 -4.61 1.14
N GLN A 60 -1.70 -5.32 1.53
CA GLN A 60 -1.80 -6.24 2.64
C GLN A 60 -1.63 -5.46 3.95
N ALA A 61 -2.62 -5.56 4.84
CA ALA A 61 -2.73 -4.65 5.99
C ALA A 61 -1.52 -4.70 6.95
N GLU A 62 -0.82 -5.82 7.04
CA GLU A 62 0.30 -5.99 7.99
C GLU A 62 1.68 -5.92 7.32
N THR A 63 1.79 -6.05 5.99
CA THR A 63 3.07 -6.14 5.28
C THR A 63 3.30 -5.05 4.24
N GLY A 64 2.26 -4.27 3.88
CA GLY A 64 2.33 -3.21 2.88
C GLY A 64 2.23 -3.76 1.48
#